data_AF-A0A3M1FD74-F1
#
_entry.id   AF-A0A3M1FD74-F1
#
_cell.length_a   1.000
_cell.length_b   1.000
_cell.length_c   1.000
_cell.angle_alpha   90.00
_cell.angle_beta   90.00
_cell.angle_gamma   90.00
#
_symmetry.space_group_name_H-M   'P 1'
#
loop_
_entity.id
_entity.type
_entity.pdbx_description
1 polymer ?
#
loop_
_entity_poly.entity_id
_entity_poly.type
_entity_poly.pdbx_seq_one_letter_code
_entity_poly.pdbx_strand_id
1 'polypeptide(L)'
;MVNKKGYIKTLEAVISIVGILLFTIGVTPREIPNPNEIPFVVQNAQDYIIEQLQLEPYRQKVLDMNFDAGGEVVVDDKFLDANDTITNLVQNNLPPSYSYEFKICSTTTCLAKNPPIGVSVYSDDVMLAGLNSAGEPKVRIVRVWFWPLG
;
A
#
# COMPACT_ATOMS: atom_id res chain seq x y z
N MET A 1 -44.43 44.48 -32.17
CA MET A 1 -43.27 44.90 -31.35
C MET A 1 -43.14 43.94 -30.19
N VAL A 2 -42.19 43.01 -30.26
CA VAL A 2 -41.99 41.97 -29.22
C VAL A 2 -41.55 42.65 -27.92
N ASN A 3 -42.10 42.21 -26.79
CA ASN A 3 -41.95 42.83 -25.46
C ASN A 3 -40.50 42.72 -24.94
N LYS A 4 -39.61 43.59 -25.43
CA LYS A 4 -38.15 43.57 -25.17
C LYS A 4 -37.80 43.66 -23.68
N LYS A 5 -38.67 44.26 -22.87
CA LYS A 5 -38.47 44.38 -21.42
C LYS A 5 -38.59 43.05 -20.68
N GLY A 6 -39.47 42.15 -21.16
CA GLY A 6 -39.60 40.81 -20.58
C GLY A 6 -38.36 39.96 -20.85
N TYR A 7 -37.87 40.01 -22.10
CA TYR A 7 -36.73 39.22 -22.54
C TYR A 7 -35.43 39.56 -21.78
N ILE A 8 -35.18 40.85 -21.51
CA ILE A 8 -34.00 41.30 -20.76
C ILE A 8 -34.04 40.79 -19.31
N LYS A 9 -35.21 40.83 -18.66
CA LYS A 9 -35.36 40.32 -17.28
C LYS A 9 -35.18 38.80 -17.21
N THR A 10 -35.66 38.05 -18.19
CA THR A 10 -35.41 36.60 -18.25
C THR A 10 -33.94 36.29 -18.50
N LEU A 11 -33.26 37.07 -19.35
CA LEU A 11 -31.84 36.87 -19.63
C LEU A 11 -30.96 37.13 -18.40
N GLU A 12 -31.26 38.17 -17.64
CA GLU A 12 -30.60 38.47 -16.36
C GLU A 12 -30.75 37.32 -15.36
N ALA A 13 -31.98 36.81 -15.19
CA ALA A 13 -32.25 35.68 -14.30
C ALA A 13 -31.48 34.41 -14.70
N VAL A 14 -31.39 34.12 -16.00
CA VAL A 14 -30.62 32.96 -16.50
C VAL A 14 -29.13 33.13 -16.17
N ILE A 15 -28.56 34.32 -16.37
CA ILE A 15 -27.16 34.58 -16.04
C ILE A 15 -26.91 34.42 -14.53
N SER A 16 -27.82 34.91 -13.68
CA SER A 16 -27.71 34.73 -12.24
C SER A 16 -27.75 33.25 -11.83
N ILE A 17 -28.65 32.46 -12.42
CA ILE A 17 -28.76 31.02 -12.15
C ILE A 17 -27.46 30.30 -12.56
N VAL A 18 -26.96 30.58 -13.77
CA VAL A 18 -25.72 29.98 -14.27
C VAL A 18 -24.53 30.39 -13.40
N GLY A 19 -24.45 31.65 -12.99
CA GLY A 19 -23.41 32.14 -12.09
C GLY A 19 -23.41 31.46 -10.73
N ILE A 20 -24.58 31.28 -10.11
CA ILE A 20 -24.72 30.56 -8.85
C ILE A 20 -24.31 29.09 -9.01
N LEU A 21 -24.68 28.45 -10.13
CA LEU A 21 -24.32 27.06 -10.41
C LEU A 21 -22.81 26.87 -10.55
N LEU A 22 -22.13 27.74 -11.30
CA LEU A 22 -20.68 27.73 -11.47
C LEU A 22 -19.95 28.00 -10.15
N PHE A 23 -20.44 28.95 -9.37
CA PHE A 23 -19.90 29.24 -8.04
C PHE A 23 -20.06 28.05 -7.10
N THR A 24 -21.23 27.42 -7.10
CA THR A 24 -21.51 26.23 -6.28
C THR A 24 -20.54 25.10 -6.65
N ILE A 25 -20.37 24.79 -7.94
CA ILE A 25 -19.41 23.78 -8.38
C ILE A 25 -17.96 24.15 -8.01
N GLY A 26 -17.58 25.43 -8.12
CA GLY A 26 -16.23 25.88 -7.80
C GLY A 26 -15.89 25.88 -6.30
N VAL A 27 -16.88 26.10 -5.45
CA VAL A 27 -16.72 26.15 -3.98
C VAL A 27 -17.07 24.83 -3.30
N THR A 28 -17.81 23.94 -3.98
CA THR A 28 -18.13 22.63 -3.43
C THR A 28 -16.82 21.87 -3.23
N PRO A 29 -16.46 21.53 -1.97
CA PRO A 29 -15.28 20.74 -1.71
C PRO A 29 -15.44 19.40 -2.45
N ARG A 30 -14.44 19.06 -3.26
CA ARG A 30 -14.37 17.73 -3.88
C ARG A 30 -14.42 16.71 -2.76
N GLU A 31 -15.16 15.62 -2.98
CA GLU A 31 -15.31 14.55 -2.01
C GLU A 31 -13.95 14.17 -1.41
N ILE A 32 -13.93 14.02 -0.09
CA ILE A 32 -12.78 13.60 0.70
C ILE A 32 -12.23 12.33 0.04
N PRO A 33 -10.91 12.23 -0.23
CA PRO A 33 -10.31 11.04 -0.81
C PRO A 33 -10.81 9.81 -0.06
N ASN A 34 -11.17 8.79 -0.84
CA ASN A 34 -11.78 7.55 -0.39
C ASN A 34 -11.13 7.12 0.94
N PRO A 35 -11.89 6.88 2.04
CA PRO A 35 -11.30 6.53 3.34
C PRO A 35 -10.44 5.24 3.29
N ASN A 36 -10.54 4.47 2.20
CA ASN A 36 -9.72 3.31 1.91
C ASN A 36 -8.54 3.59 0.98
N GLU A 37 -8.30 4.84 0.57
CA GLU A 37 -7.15 5.20 -0.25
C GLU A 37 -5.88 5.13 0.60
N ILE A 38 -4.93 4.31 0.15
CA ILE A 38 -3.64 4.17 0.80
C ILE A 38 -2.95 5.54 0.74
N PRO A 39 -2.48 6.11 1.86
CA PRO A 39 -1.75 7.36 1.84
C PRO A 39 -0.56 7.27 0.87
N PHE A 40 -0.38 8.27 0.02
CA PHE A 40 0.66 8.25 -1.02
C PHE A 40 2.06 7.90 -0.48
N VAL A 41 2.39 8.37 0.73
CA VAL A 41 3.68 8.08 1.39
C VAL A 41 3.81 6.60 1.76
N VAL A 42 2.72 5.98 2.22
CA VAL A 42 2.65 4.54 2.54
C VAL A 42 2.81 3.73 1.26
N GLN A 43 2.07 4.09 0.20
CA GLN A 43 2.13 3.42 -1.09
C GLN A 43 3.56 3.46 -1.67
N ASN A 44 4.17 4.65 -1.74
CA ASN A 44 5.51 4.82 -2.26
C ASN A 44 6.56 4.02 -1.47
N ALA A 45 6.42 3.95 -0.14
CA ALA A 45 7.31 3.12 0.69
C ALA A 45 7.11 1.62 0.43
N GLN A 46 5.87 1.15 0.29
CA GLN A 46 5.57 -0.25 -0.04
C GLN A 46 6.12 -0.62 -1.41
N ASP A 47 5.86 0.21 -2.42
CA ASP A 47 6.37 0.02 -3.80
C ASP A 47 7.89 -0.10 -3.81
N TYR A 48 8.59 0.81 -3.12
CA TYR A 48 10.05 0.78 -3.04
C TYR A 48 10.56 -0.49 -2.35
N ILE A 49 9.98 -0.87 -1.21
CA ILE A 49 10.39 -2.08 -0.47
C ILE A 49 10.16 -3.33 -1.32
N ILE A 50 9.02 -3.43 -1.99
CA ILE A 50 8.68 -4.57 -2.85
C ILE A 50 9.63 -4.64 -4.05
N GLU A 51 9.95 -3.52 -4.68
CA GLU A 51 10.93 -3.46 -5.77
C GLU A 51 12.30 -3.94 -5.30
N GLN A 52 12.76 -3.48 -4.13
CA GLN A 52 14.05 -3.92 -3.56
C GLN A 52 14.05 -5.42 -3.22
N LEU A 53 12.95 -5.98 -2.72
CA LEU A 53 12.84 -7.41 -2.42
C LEU A 53 12.99 -8.31 -3.66
N GLN A 54 12.72 -7.78 -4.86
CA GLN A 54 12.90 -8.52 -6.11
C GLN A 54 14.35 -8.56 -6.58
N LEU A 55 15.21 -7.69 -6.04
CA LEU A 55 16.63 -7.54 -6.39
C LEU A 55 17.56 -8.30 -5.42
N GLU A 56 18.79 -8.52 -5.86
CA GLU A 56 19.84 -9.08 -5.00
C GLU A 56 20.41 -8.02 -4.04
N PRO A 57 20.77 -8.39 -2.79
CA PRO A 57 20.83 -9.75 -2.24
C PRO A 57 19.52 -10.20 -1.55
N TYR A 58 18.48 -9.37 -1.52
CA TYR A 58 17.24 -9.63 -0.78
C TYR A 58 16.52 -10.87 -1.32
N ARG A 59 16.40 -10.95 -2.64
CA ARG A 59 15.72 -12.05 -3.32
C ARG A 59 16.32 -13.40 -2.93
N GLN A 60 17.64 -13.58 -3.06
CA GLN A 60 18.30 -14.85 -2.75
C GLN A 60 18.14 -15.23 -1.28
N LYS A 61 18.28 -14.27 -0.36
CA LYS A 61 18.09 -14.48 1.08
C LYS A 61 16.69 -15.02 1.40
N VAL A 62 15.65 -14.49 0.75
CA VAL A 62 14.27 -15.00 0.90
C VAL A 62 14.11 -16.41 0.35
N LEU A 63 14.66 -16.68 -0.84
CA LEU A 63 14.55 -18.01 -1.49
C LEU A 63 15.32 -19.09 -0.73
N ASP A 64 16.39 -18.72 -0.02
CA ASP A 64 17.23 -19.62 0.77
C ASP A 64 16.63 -20.01 2.12
N MET A 65 15.55 -19.37 2.55
CA MET A 65 14.86 -19.70 3.79
C MET A 65 14.20 -21.08 3.74
N ASN A 66 14.34 -21.79 4.86
CA ASN A 66 13.73 -23.09 5.08
C ASN A 66 12.35 -22.96 5.74
N PHE A 67 11.45 -23.85 5.36
CA PHE A 67 10.09 -23.92 5.89
C PHE A 67 9.81 -25.34 6.36
N ASP A 68 9.04 -25.47 7.43
CA ASP A 68 8.60 -26.77 7.92
C ASP A 68 7.47 -27.34 7.04
N ALA A 69 7.04 -28.57 7.35
CA ALA A 69 5.95 -29.22 6.63
C ALA A 69 4.59 -28.50 6.81
N GLY A 70 4.45 -27.66 7.83
CA GLY A 70 3.28 -26.81 8.08
C GLY A 70 3.31 -25.50 7.29
N GLY A 71 4.41 -25.22 6.58
CA GLY A 71 4.59 -23.99 5.82
C GLY A 71 5.00 -22.78 6.67
N GLU A 72 5.37 -22.99 7.93
CA GLU A 72 5.96 -21.98 8.80
C GLU A 72 7.47 -21.93 8.62
N VAL A 73 8.07 -20.77 8.90
CA VAL A 73 9.51 -20.56 8.72
C VAL A 73 10.27 -21.32 9.80
N VAL A 74 11.31 -22.07 9.39
CA VAL A 74 12.26 -22.67 10.32
C VAL A 74 13.22 -21.59 10.79
N VAL A 75 13.29 -21.35 12.09
CA VAL A 75 14.24 -20.39 12.68
C VAL A 75 15.64 -21.00 12.66
N ASP A 76 16.39 -20.70 11.60
CA ASP A 76 17.79 -21.05 11.40
C ASP A 76 18.66 -19.80 11.11
N ASP A 77 19.97 -19.98 10.93
CA ASP A 77 20.89 -18.88 10.65
C ASP A 77 20.53 -18.12 9.37
N LYS A 78 19.97 -18.81 8.37
CA LYS A 78 19.54 -18.18 7.10
C LYS A 78 18.31 -17.30 7.31
N PHE A 79 17.37 -17.78 8.12
CA PHE A 79 16.21 -17.00 8.51
C PHE A 79 16.63 -15.74 9.26
N LEU A 80 17.51 -15.85 10.27
CA LEU A 80 17.96 -14.69 11.05
C LEU A 80 18.65 -13.65 10.16
N ASP A 81 19.58 -14.09 9.31
CA ASP A 81 20.29 -13.21 8.36
C ASP A 81 19.34 -12.51 7.38
N ALA A 82 18.39 -13.24 6.81
CA ALA A 82 17.42 -12.68 5.89
C ALA A 82 16.39 -11.78 6.61
N ASN A 83 15.96 -12.16 7.82
CA ASN A 83 15.07 -11.36 8.67
C ASN A 83 15.72 -10.02 9.02
N ASP A 84 16.98 -10.01 9.45
CA ASP A 84 17.71 -8.78 9.80
C ASP A 84 17.91 -7.90 8.57
N THR A 85 18.27 -8.51 7.44
CA THR A 85 18.45 -7.78 6.17
C THR A 85 17.16 -7.09 5.73
N ILE A 86 16.03 -7.80 5.77
CA ILE A 86 14.71 -7.26 5.38
C ILE A 86 14.19 -6.26 6.42
N THR A 87 14.39 -6.54 7.70
CA THR A 87 14.07 -5.61 8.80
C THR A 87 14.75 -4.27 8.57
N ASN A 88 16.04 -4.27 8.26
CA ASN A 88 16.79 -3.06 7.96
C ASN A 88 16.26 -2.34 6.72
N LEU A 89 15.91 -3.07 5.65
CA LEU A 89 15.29 -2.48 4.45
C LEU A 89 13.97 -1.76 4.80
N VAL A 90 13.09 -2.42 5.55
CA VAL A 90 11.78 -1.86 5.91
C VAL A 90 11.94 -0.68 6.87
N GLN A 91 12.76 -0.80 7.92
CA GLN A 91 12.97 0.27 8.90
C GLN A 91 13.55 1.54 8.29
N ASN A 92 14.51 1.40 7.37
CA ASN A 92 15.13 2.56 6.71
C ASN A 92 14.20 3.30 5.75
N ASN A 93 13.10 2.66 5.33
CA ASN A 93 12.13 3.22 4.38
C ASN A 93 10.73 3.35 5.00
N LEU A 94 10.61 3.19 6.31
CA LEU A 94 9.34 3.28 7.02
C LEU A 94 8.89 4.75 7.07
N PRO A 95 7.66 5.07 6.63
CA PRO A 95 7.11 6.42 6.81
C PRO A 95 7.07 6.82 8.28
N PRO A 96 7.36 8.10 8.61
CA PRO A 96 7.25 8.57 9.99
C PRO A 96 5.81 8.46 10.48
N SER A 97 5.63 8.13 11.76
CA SER A 97 4.33 7.89 12.40
C SER A 97 3.63 6.59 12.00
N TYR A 98 4.32 5.66 11.35
CA TYR A 98 3.80 4.32 11.05
C TYR A 98 4.56 3.25 11.83
N SER A 99 3.87 2.14 12.07
CA SER A 99 4.42 0.85 12.47
C SER A 99 4.32 -0.13 11.31
N TYR A 100 5.11 -1.19 11.39
CA TYR A 100 5.09 -2.24 10.40
C TYR A 100 5.19 -3.64 11.01
N GLU A 101 4.75 -4.60 10.21
CA GLU A 101 5.10 -6.01 10.34
C GLU A 101 5.37 -6.55 8.94
N PHE A 102 6.24 -7.55 8.82
CA PHE A 102 6.37 -8.32 7.60
C PHE A 102 6.43 -9.80 7.94
N LYS A 103 6.00 -10.62 6.99
CA LYS A 103 6.07 -12.08 7.12
C LYS A 103 6.46 -12.68 5.78
N ILE A 104 7.26 -13.74 5.84
CA ILE A 104 7.65 -14.54 4.69
C ILE A 104 6.94 -15.89 4.81
N CYS A 105 6.24 -16.27 3.75
CA CYS A 105 5.37 -17.44 3.74
C CYS A 105 5.69 -18.32 2.53
N SER A 106 5.52 -19.63 2.72
CA SER A 106 5.57 -20.61 1.62
C SER A 106 4.21 -20.80 0.94
N THR A 107 3.13 -20.39 1.61
CA THR A 107 1.74 -20.50 1.17
C THR A 107 1.05 -19.13 1.16
N THR A 108 -0.12 -19.06 0.54
CA THR A 108 -0.95 -17.84 0.48
C THR A 108 -1.57 -17.46 1.82
N THR A 109 -1.58 -18.36 2.80
CA THR A 109 -2.07 -18.11 4.17
C THR A 109 -0.99 -17.37 4.98
N CYS A 110 -0.71 -16.13 4.56
CA CYS A 110 0.25 -15.24 5.21
C CYS A 110 -0.47 -14.14 5.96
N LEU A 111 -0.72 -14.37 7.25
CA LEU A 111 -1.42 -13.44 8.14
C LEU A 111 -0.43 -12.79 9.10
N ALA A 112 -0.64 -11.50 9.36
CA ALA A 112 0.02 -10.78 10.44
C ALA A 112 -0.32 -11.44 11.78
N LYS A 113 0.66 -11.53 12.68
CA LYS A 113 0.49 -12.19 13.98
C LYS A 113 -0.43 -11.38 14.88
N ASN A 114 -0.28 -10.05 14.88
CA ASN A 114 -1.01 -9.15 15.77
C ASN A 114 -1.45 -7.90 14.99
N PRO A 115 -2.46 -8.01 14.09
CA PRO A 115 -2.97 -6.84 13.41
C PRO A 115 -3.54 -5.84 14.44
N PRO A 116 -3.24 -4.55 14.32
CA PRO A 116 -3.77 -3.54 15.23
C PRO A 116 -5.29 -3.43 15.10
N ILE A 117 -5.98 -3.25 16.22
CA ILE A 117 -7.44 -3.14 16.26
C ILE A 117 -7.83 -1.68 16.17
N GLY A 118 -8.77 -1.35 15.29
CA GLY A 118 -9.36 0.00 15.21
C GLY A 118 -8.54 1.02 14.40
N VAL A 119 -7.50 0.59 13.70
CA VAL A 119 -6.73 1.42 12.75
C VAL A 119 -6.76 0.81 11.36
N SER A 120 -6.58 1.64 10.33
CA SER A 120 -6.42 1.18 8.95
C SER A 120 -5.09 0.45 8.80
N VAL A 121 -5.13 -0.76 8.23
CA VAL A 121 -3.94 -1.55 7.90
C VAL A 121 -3.78 -1.57 6.38
N TYR A 122 -2.62 -1.14 5.92
CA TYR A 122 -2.23 -1.13 4.52
C TYR A 122 -1.29 -2.30 4.29
N SER A 123 -1.62 -3.19 3.36
CA SER A 123 -0.82 -4.38 3.10
C SER A 123 -0.53 -4.54 1.63
N ASP A 124 0.70 -4.95 1.32
CA ASP A 124 1.08 -5.32 -0.03
C ASP A 124 2.01 -6.55 0.01
N ASP A 125 2.02 -7.32 -1.08
CA ASP A 125 2.80 -8.55 -1.16
C ASP A 125 3.45 -8.79 -2.52
N VAL A 126 4.57 -9.51 -2.46
CA VAL A 126 5.34 -9.91 -3.63
C VAL A 126 5.60 -11.40 -3.59
N MET A 127 5.34 -12.06 -4.72
CA MET A 127 5.68 -13.46 -4.94
C MET A 127 7.05 -13.54 -5.61
N LEU A 128 8.01 -14.14 -4.92
CA LEU A 128 9.35 -14.40 -5.41
C LEU A 128 9.47 -15.87 -5.81
N ALA A 129 9.76 -16.12 -7.08
CA ALA A 129 10.00 -17.44 -7.63
C ALA A 129 11.43 -17.53 -8.18
N GLY A 130 12.17 -18.58 -7.86
CA GLY A 130 13.54 -18.73 -8.34
C GLY A 130 14.20 -20.00 -7.83
N LEU A 131 15.50 -20.14 -8.10
CA LEU A 131 16.32 -21.21 -7.54
C LEU A 131 16.93 -20.73 -6.21
N ASN A 132 16.95 -21.59 -5.21
CA ASN A 132 17.74 -21.34 -4.01
C ASN A 132 19.25 -21.59 -4.29
N SER A 133 20.10 -21.34 -3.30
CA SER A 133 21.56 -21.56 -3.38
C SER A 133 21.94 -23.03 -3.61
N ALA A 134 21.02 -23.97 -3.40
CA ALA A 134 21.19 -25.39 -3.71
C ALA A 134 20.72 -25.77 -5.13
N GLY A 135 20.22 -24.81 -5.91
CA GLY A 135 19.69 -25.04 -7.26
C GLY A 135 18.26 -25.62 -7.28
N GLU A 136 17.56 -25.60 -6.15
CA GLU A 136 16.18 -26.09 -6.05
C GLU A 136 15.17 -24.98 -6.35
N PRO A 137 14.11 -25.24 -7.14
CA PRO A 137 13.06 -24.27 -7.36
C PRO A 137 12.25 -24.02 -6.09
N LYS A 138 12.13 -22.75 -5.70
CA LYS A 138 11.32 -22.28 -4.57
C LYS A 138 10.42 -21.13 -5.00
N VAL A 139 9.27 -21.05 -4.35
CA VAL A 139 8.36 -19.90 -4.40
C VAL A 139 8.12 -19.44 -2.97
N ARG A 140 8.19 -18.13 -2.76
CA ARG A 140 8.01 -17.47 -1.47
C ARG A 140 7.15 -16.23 -1.66
N ILE A 141 6.32 -15.94 -0.67
CA ILE A 141 5.51 -14.73 -0.61
C ILE A 141 6.05 -13.89 0.53
N VAL A 142 6.42 -12.65 0.24
CA VAL A 142 6.78 -11.67 1.26
C VAL A 142 5.62 -10.67 1.32
N ARG A 143 5.03 -10.53 2.50
CA ARG A 143 3.95 -9.55 2.75
C ARG A 143 4.40 -8.54 3.79
N VAL A 144 4.12 -7.28 3.53
CA VAL A 144 4.42 -6.16 4.43
C VAL A 144 3.13 -5.44 4.78
N TRP A 145 2.94 -5.17 6.06
CA TRP A 145 1.79 -4.45 6.61
C TRP A 145 2.27 -3.17 7.28
N PHE A 146 1.64 -2.04 6.95
CA PHE A 146 1.84 -0.74 7.59
C PHE A 146 0.55 -0.26 8.25
N TRP A 147 0.69 0.41 9.39
CA TRP A 147 -0.43 1.06 10.07
C TRP A 147 0.04 2.28 10.86
N PRO A 148 -0.81 3.30 11.06
CA PRO A 148 -0.43 4.48 11.84
C PRO A 148 -0.17 4.11 13.31
N LEU A 149 0.80 4.76 13.94
CA LEU A 149 0.97 4.77 15.38
C LEU A 149 -0.25 5.46 16.00
N GLY A 150 -0.99 4.74 16.84
CA GLY A 150 -2.16 5.24 17.57
C GLY A 150 -1.81 6.21 18.69
#